data_AF-A0A7V9E192-F1
#
_entry.id   AF-A0A7V9E192-F1
#
_cell.length_a   1.000
_cell.length_b   1.000
_cell.length_c   1.000
_cell.angle_alpha   90.00
_cell.angle_beta   90.00
_cell.angle_gamma   90.00
#
_symmetry.space_group_name_H-M   'P 1'
#
loop_
_entity.id
_entity.type
_entity.pdbx_description
1 polymer ?
#
loop_
_entity_poly.entity_id
_entity_poly.type
_entity_poly.pdbx_seq_one_letter_code
_entity_poly.pdbx_strand_id
1 'polypeptide(L)'
;MLTLGIPPNAVMALMVGAMTIHNIQPGPQVMTSNPALFWGLITSMWIGNLMLVVLNLPLIGIWVQLLKVPYRLLYPAILVFSAIGVYSINNNPFDVTMTAVFGLLGYIFFKLRCEPAPLILGFILGPMMEENLRRAMLLSRGDPTVFFTRPLSLGLLIAAAAMVVIVALPNIKKKREVAFQEVT
;
A
#
# COMPACT_ATOMS: atom_id res chain seq x y z
N MET A 1 -12.07 -17.95 -0.22
CA MET A 1 -11.79 -16.50 -0.36
C MET A 1 -13.00 -15.77 -0.95
N LEU A 2 -13.48 -16.09 -2.17
CA LEU A 2 -14.82 -15.67 -2.65
C LEU A 2 -15.99 -16.25 -1.82
N THR A 3 -15.76 -17.39 -1.15
CA THR A 3 -16.76 -18.09 -0.33
C THR A 3 -17.00 -17.48 1.05
N LEU A 4 -16.10 -16.61 1.55
CA LEU A 4 -16.20 -16.01 2.89
C LEU A 4 -16.78 -14.59 2.88
N GLY A 5 -17.03 -14.00 1.71
CA GLY A 5 -17.63 -12.66 1.59
C GLY A 5 -16.76 -11.48 2.09
N ILE A 6 -15.57 -11.73 2.64
CA ILE A 6 -14.66 -10.69 3.14
C ILE A 6 -13.59 -10.41 2.07
N PRO A 7 -13.65 -9.27 1.35
CA PRO A 7 -12.65 -8.93 0.34
C PRO A 7 -11.31 -8.57 1.02
N PRO A 8 -10.20 -9.27 0.73
CA PRO A 8 -8.88 -8.96 1.26
C PRO A 8 -8.15 -7.88 0.46
N ASN A 9 -8.63 -7.51 -0.73
CA ASN A 9 -8.03 -6.48 -1.58
C ASN A 9 -9.09 -5.62 -2.32
N ALA A 10 -8.68 -4.40 -2.71
CA ALA A 10 -9.58 -3.41 -3.31
C ALA A 10 -10.24 -3.88 -4.62
N VAL A 11 -9.54 -4.70 -5.40
CA VAL A 11 -10.06 -5.26 -6.65
C VAL A 11 -11.24 -6.20 -6.37
N MET A 12 -11.11 -7.10 -5.40
CA MET A 12 -12.18 -8.04 -5.03
C MET A 12 -13.37 -7.34 -4.36
N ALA A 13 -13.14 -6.25 -3.62
CA ALA A 13 -14.21 -5.38 -3.12
C ALA A 13 -14.99 -4.70 -4.26
N LEU A 14 -14.29 -4.21 -5.29
CA LEU A 14 -14.90 -3.68 -6.52
C LEU A 14 -15.74 -4.75 -7.23
N MET A 15 -15.25 -6.00 -7.30
CA MET A 15 -16.00 -7.11 -7.90
C MET A 15 -17.26 -7.46 -7.09
N VAL A 16 -17.15 -7.55 -5.76
CA VAL A 16 -18.32 -7.76 -4.87
C VAL A 16 -19.32 -6.62 -5.04
N GLY A 17 -18.87 -5.36 -5.13
CA GLY A 17 -19.71 -4.21 -5.43
C GLY A 17 -20.45 -4.36 -6.77
N ALA A 18 -19.73 -4.71 -7.85
CA ALA A 18 -20.33 -4.93 -9.17
C ALA A 18 -21.35 -6.09 -9.18
N MET A 19 -21.07 -7.19 -8.47
CA MET A 19 -22.00 -8.32 -8.35
C MET A 19 -23.27 -7.95 -7.55
N THR A 20 -23.12 -7.10 -6.53
CA THR A 20 -24.24 -6.59 -5.73
C THR A 20 -25.14 -5.66 -6.56
N ILE A 21 -24.56 -4.85 -7.45
CA ILE A 21 -25.30 -4.00 -8.41
C ILE A 21 -26.14 -4.85 -9.38
N HIS A 22 -25.65 -6.04 -9.75
CA HIS A 22 -26.38 -6.99 -10.59
C HIS A 22 -27.29 -7.96 -9.80
N ASN A 23 -27.59 -7.68 -8.53
CA ASN A 23 -28.46 -8.50 -7.65
C ASN A 23 -27.99 -9.96 -7.43
N ILE A 24 -26.69 -10.25 -7.59
CA ILE A 24 -26.14 -11.59 -7.36
C ILE A 24 -25.44 -11.59 -6.01
N GLN A 25 -26.03 -12.27 -5.01
CA GLN A 25 -25.42 -12.42 -3.69
C GLN A 25 -24.20 -13.35 -3.76
N PRO A 26 -22.99 -12.86 -3.46
CA PRO A 26 -21.79 -13.68 -3.47
C PRO A 26 -21.83 -14.70 -2.33
N GLY A 27 -21.80 -15.97 -2.69
CA GLY A 27 -21.83 -17.12 -1.77
C GLY A 27 -21.56 -18.42 -2.53
N PRO A 28 -21.47 -19.58 -1.85
CA PRO A 28 -21.26 -20.89 -2.47
C PRO A 28 -22.27 -21.21 -3.58
N GLN A 29 -23.45 -20.57 -3.53
CA GLN A 29 -24.51 -20.68 -4.52
C GLN A 29 -24.19 -20.02 -5.87
N VAL A 30 -23.24 -19.07 -5.97
CA VAL A 30 -22.88 -18.46 -7.28
C VAL A 30 -22.30 -19.49 -8.24
N MET A 31 -21.60 -20.50 -7.71
CA MET A 31 -21.04 -21.60 -8.48
C MET A 31 -22.13 -22.51 -9.09
N THR A 32 -23.32 -22.58 -8.47
CA THR A 32 -24.46 -23.39 -8.93
C THR A 32 -25.52 -22.58 -9.68
N SER A 33 -25.76 -21.32 -9.30
CA SER A 33 -26.83 -20.48 -9.83
C SER A 33 -26.40 -19.70 -11.08
N ASN A 34 -25.12 -19.34 -11.22
CA ASN A 34 -24.59 -18.61 -12.36
C ASN A 34 -23.18 -19.10 -12.77
N PRO A 35 -23.05 -20.36 -13.25
CA PRO A 35 -21.76 -20.95 -13.58
C PRO A 35 -20.98 -20.18 -14.66
N ALA A 36 -21.67 -19.51 -15.60
CA ALA A 36 -21.03 -18.69 -16.63
C ALA A 36 -20.28 -17.47 -16.05
N LEU A 37 -20.77 -16.87 -14.96
CA LEU A 37 -20.09 -15.74 -14.31
C LEU A 37 -18.90 -16.19 -13.48
N PHE A 38 -19.03 -17.31 -12.77
CA PHE A 38 -17.94 -17.89 -12.00
C PHE A 38 -16.77 -18.32 -12.91
N TRP A 39 -17.07 -19.06 -13.99
CA TRP A 39 -16.07 -19.45 -14.96
C TRP A 39 -15.56 -18.26 -15.77
N GLY A 40 -16.44 -17.32 -16.15
CA GLY A 40 -16.04 -16.08 -16.82
C GLY A 40 -15.05 -15.25 -16.00
N LEU A 41 -15.23 -15.18 -14.67
CA LEU A 41 -14.33 -14.51 -13.75
C LEU A 41 -12.95 -15.18 -13.66
N ILE A 42 -12.94 -16.51 -13.51
CA ILE A 42 -11.68 -17.27 -13.47
C ILE A 42 -10.95 -17.10 -14.81
N THR A 43 -11.65 -17.29 -15.92
CA THR A 43 -11.11 -17.14 -17.27
C THR A 43 -10.63 -15.71 -17.53
N SER A 44 -11.32 -14.67 -17.06
CA SER A 44 -10.85 -13.28 -17.20
C SER A 44 -9.60 -13.00 -16.38
N MET A 45 -9.41 -13.66 -15.23
CA MET A 45 -8.17 -13.53 -14.45
C MET A 45 -6.99 -14.15 -15.22
N TRP A 46 -7.18 -15.30 -15.85
CA TRP A 46 -6.15 -15.93 -16.69
C TRP A 46 -5.85 -15.11 -17.94
N ILE A 47 -6.88 -14.71 -18.69
CA ILE A 47 -6.74 -13.91 -19.90
C ILE A 47 -6.16 -12.53 -19.57
N GLY A 48 -6.61 -11.89 -18.49
CA GLY A 48 -6.11 -10.60 -18.03
C GLY A 48 -4.64 -10.65 -17.62
N ASN A 49 -4.21 -11.69 -16.91
CA ASN A 49 -2.78 -11.88 -16.59
C ASN A 49 -1.95 -12.16 -17.85
N LEU A 50 -2.46 -12.98 -18.77
CA LEU A 50 -1.79 -13.23 -20.04
C LEU A 50 -1.66 -11.95 -20.86
N MET A 51 -2.73 -11.15 -20.93
CA MET A 51 -2.73 -9.84 -21.59
C MET A 51 -1.77 -8.86 -20.89
N LEU A 52 -1.72 -8.87 -19.55
CA LEU A 52 -0.75 -8.08 -18.78
C LEU A 52 0.68 -8.47 -19.13
N VAL A 53 1.00 -9.76 -19.30
CA VAL A 53 2.32 -10.21 -19.74
C VAL A 53 2.61 -9.74 -21.16
N VAL A 54 1.66 -9.92 -22.08
CA VAL A 54 1.80 -9.50 -23.48
C VAL A 54 1.97 -8.00 -23.62
N LEU A 55 1.35 -7.19 -22.74
CA LEU A 55 1.52 -5.74 -22.70
C LEU A 55 2.81 -5.34 -21.98
N ASN A 56 3.13 -5.92 -20.83
CA ASN A 56 4.31 -5.52 -20.06
C ASN A 56 5.62 -5.93 -20.73
N LEU A 57 5.68 -7.08 -21.40
CA LEU A 57 6.90 -7.59 -22.02
C LEU A 57 7.47 -6.66 -23.11
N PRO A 58 6.69 -6.11 -24.06
CA PRO A 58 7.18 -5.09 -25.00
C PRO A 58 7.38 -3.73 -24.33
N LEU A 59 6.52 -3.34 -23.37
CA LEU A 59 6.62 -2.04 -22.70
C LEU A 59 7.85 -1.94 -21.77
N ILE A 60 8.43 -3.07 -21.33
CA ILE A 60 9.63 -3.07 -20.49
C ILE A 60 10.79 -2.28 -21.12
N GLY A 61 10.89 -2.28 -22.45
CA GLY A 61 11.89 -1.49 -23.18
C GLY A 61 11.73 0.02 -22.93
N ILE A 62 10.48 0.50 -22.92
CA ILE A 62 10.15 1.91 -22.64
C ILE A 62 10.42 2.24 -21.17
N TRP A 63 10.02 1.35 -20.24
CA TRP A 63 10.27 1.52 -18.81
C TRP A 63 11.77 1.59 -18.49
N VAL A 64 12.59 0.74 -19.12
CA VAL A 64 14.05 0.76 -18.97
C VAL A 64 14.66 2.01 -19.59
N GLN A 65 14.13 2.48 -20.72
CA GLN A 65 14.60 3.73 -21.34
C GLN A 65 14.31 4.95 -20.46
N LEU A 66 13.19 4.94 -19.71
CA LEU A 66 12.86 5.99 -18.75
C LEU A 66 13.86 6.03 -17.56
N LEU A 67 14.38 4.88 -17.13
CA LEU A 67 15.44 4.80 -16.12
C LEU A 67 16.80 5.35 -16.60
N LYS A 68 17.04 5.39 -17.91
CA LYS A 68 18.26 5.98 -18.50
C LYS A 68 18.22 7.50 -18.58
N VAL A 69 17.06 8.12 -18.37
CA VAL A 69 16.92 9.59 -18.38
C VAL A 69 17.69 10.15 -17.18
N PRO A 70 18.55 11.17 -17.38
CA PRO A 70 19.33 11.73 -16.27
C PRO A 70 18.41 12.26 -15.17
N TYR A 71 18.70 11.89 -13.92
CA TYR A 71 17.96 12.29 -12.72
C TYR A 71 17.72 13.81 -12.61
N ARG A 72 18.64 14.61 -13.16
CA ARG A 72 18.54 16.09 -13.19
C ARG A 72 17.34 16.59 -14.01
N LEU A 73 16.88 15.85 -15.01
CA LEU A 73 15.69 16.17 -15.81
C LEU A 73 14.45 15.45 -15.29
N LEU A 74 14.61 14.23 -14.78
CA LEU A 74 13.50 13.42 -14.26
C LEU A 74 12.85 14.09 -13.04
N TYR A 75 13.66 14.61 -12.12
CA TYR A 75 13.17 15.21 -10.88
C TYR A 75 12.24 16.43 -11.09
N PRO A 76 12.63 17.47 -11.87
CA PRO A 76 11.72 18.59 -12.15
C PRO A 76 10.50 18.17 -12.96
N ALA A 77 10.61 17.19 -13.87
CA ALA A 77 9.46 16.67 -14.59
C ALA A 77 8.44 16.03 -13.62
N ILE A 78 8.88 15.21 -12.66
CA ILE A 78 8.02 14.61 -11.63
C ILE A 78 7.35 15.70 -10.78
N LEU A 79 8.08 16.75 -10.38
CA LEU A 79 7.52 17.86 -9.62
C LEU A 79 6.45 18.63 -10.40
N VAL A 80 6.67 18.88 -11.70
CA VAL A 80 5.69 19.54 -12.55
C VAL A 80 4.45 18.66 -12.75
N PHE A 81 4.64 17.37 -13.09
CA PHE A 81 3.52 16.44 -13.26
C PHE A 81 2.70 16.25 -11.97
N SER A 82 3.36 16.20 -10.80
CA SER A 82 2.66 16.12 -9.52
C SER A 82 1.91 17.42 -9.18
N ALA A 83 2.48 18.59 -9.47
CA ALA A 83 1.79 19.87 -9.30
C ALA A 83 0.55 19.98 -10.21
N ILE A 84 0.65 19.55 -11.47
CA ILE A 84 -0.48 19.49 -12.40
C ILE A 84 -1.54 18.50 -11.91
N GLY A 85 -1.13 17.33 -11.41
CA GLY A 85 -2.02 16.31 -10.89
C GLY A 85 -2.85 16.81 -9.70
N VAL A 86 -2.21 17.49 -8.74
CA VAL A 86 -2.91 18.08 -7.59
C VAL A 86 -3.85 19.21 -8.02
N TYR A 87 -3.40 20.06 -8.95
CA TYR A 87 -4.24 21.13 -9.48
C TYR A 87 -5.49 20.59 -10.19
N SER A 88 -5.38 19.46 -10.90
CA SER A 88 -6.48 18.84 -11.65
C SER A 88 -7.64 18.35 -10.76
N ILE A 89 -7.37 17.96 -9.51
CA ILE A 89 -8.40 17.39 -8.62
C ILE A 89 -9.38 18.47 -8.16
N ASN A 90 -8.87 19.61 -7.66
CA ASN A 90 -9.69 20.62 -7.00
C ASN A 90 -9.68 22.00 -7.70
N ASN A 91 -8.92 22.18 -8.79
CA ASN A 91 -8.69 23.47 -9.46
C ASN A 91 -8.32 24.62 -8.50
N ASN A 92 -7.71 24.29 -7.36
CA ASN A 92 -7.40 25.25 -6.31
C ASN A 92 -5.88 25.51 -6.27
N PRO A 93 -5.42 26.76 -6.45
CA PRO A 93 -4.00 27.10 -6.33
C PRO A 93 -3.44 26.90 -4.90
N PHE A 94 -4.31 26.85 -3.88
CA PHE A 94 -3.90 26.57 -2.50
C PHE A 94 -3.31 25.15 -2.35
N ASP A 95 -3.92 24.15 -2.99
CA ASP A 95 -3.49 22.75 -2.90
C ASP A 95 -2.11 22.54 -3.54
N VAL A 96 -1.83 23.27 -4.63
CA VAL A 96 -0.51 23.31 -5.28
C VAL A 96 0.53 23.93 -4.36
N THR A 97 0.20 25.03 -3.69
CA THR A 97 1.10 25.71 -2.74
C THR A 97 1.42 24.79 -1.54
N MET A 98 0.41 24.11 -1.00
CA MET A 98 0.57 23.17 0.10
C MET A 98 1.44 21.97 -0.32
N THR A 99 1.22 21.43 -1.52
CA THR A 99 2.06 20.37 -2.10
C THR A 99 3.51 20.82 -2.27
N ALA A 100 3.75 22.06 -2.70
CA ALA A 100 5.11 22.60 -2.81
C ALA A 100 5.80 22.72 -1.44
N VAL A 101 5.08 23.15 -0.39
CA VAL A 101 5.59 23.22 0.99
C VAL A 101 5.93 21.83 1.53
N PHE A 102 5.05 20.85 1.36
CA PHE A 102 5.31 19.46 1.77
C PHE A 102 6.42 18.81 0.93
N GLY A 103 6.53 19.13 -0.35
CA GLY A 103 7.64 18.71 -1.22
C GLY A 103 8.98 19.27 -0.74
N LEU A 104 9.02 20.53 -0.31
CA LEU A 104 10.21 21.15 0.27
C LEU A 104 10.58 20.52 1.62
N LEU A 105 9.60 20.25 2.48
CA LEU A 105 9.81 19.48 3.72
C LEU A 105 10.38 18.08 3.43
N GLY A 106 9.86 17.40 2.41
CA GLY A 106 10.41 16.13 1.93
C GLY A 106 11.86 16.24 1.48
N TYR A 107 12.23 17.32 0.78
CA TYR A 107 13.62 17.58 0.38
C TYR A 107 14.53 17.81 1.60
N ILE A 108 14.05 18.49 2.64
CA ILE A 108 14.77 18.66 3.91
C ILE A 108 15.00 17.30 4.58
N PHE A 109 13.98 16.43 4.63
CA PHE A 109 14.12 15.07 5.17
C PHE A 109 15.09 14.20 4.36
N PHE A 110 15.09 14.35 3.04
CA PHE A 110 16.08 13.69 2.18
C PHE A 110 17.50 14.16 2.51
N LYS A 111 17.71 15.46 2.75
CA LYS A 111 19.00 16.03 3.15
C LYS A 111 19.44 15.57 4.56
N LEU A 112 18.50 15.27 5.44
CA LEU A 112 18.73 14.72 6.78
C LEU A 112 19.11 13.22 6.77
N ARG A 113 19.28 12.61 5.58
CA ARG A 113 19.50 11.16 5.41
C ARG A 113 18.38 10.29 6.00
N CYS A 114 17.18 10.85 6.19
CA CYS A 114 16.02 10.03 6.49
C CYS A 114 15.65 9.25 5.24
N GLU A 115 15.67 7.91 5.33
CA GLU A 115 15.23 7.06 4.24
C GLU A 115 13.75 7.41 3.93
N PRO A 116 13.41 7.83 2.69
CA PRO A 116 12.04 8.22 2.34
C PRO A 116 11.08 7.02 2.37
N ALA A 117 11.58 5.79 2.14
CA ALA A 117 10.78 4.58 2.12
C ALA A 117 10.09 4.26 3.48
N PRO A 118 10.80 4.23 4.63
CA PRO A 118 10.18 4.11 5.95
C PRO A 118 9.16 5.21 6.27
N LEU A 119 9.40 6.45 5.85
CA LEU A 119 8.48 7.57 6.12
C LEU A 119 7.15 7.37 5.40
N ILE A 120 7.19 7.00 4.11
CA ILE A 120 5.99 6.71 3.32
C ILE A 120 5.25 5.50 3.89
N LEU A 121 5.98 4.45 4.25
CA LEU A 121 5.39 3.24 4.86
C LEU A 121 4.69 3.58 6.17
N GLY A 122 5.33 4.38 7.05
CA GLY A 122 4.72 4.85 8.30
C GLY A 122 3.47 5.71 8.05
N PHE A 123 3.51 6.59 7.04
CA PHE A 123 2.37 7.43 6.68
C PHE A 123 1.16 6.61 6.20
N ILE A 124 1.38 5.56 5.42
CA ILE A 124 0.31 4.67 4.93
C ILE A 124 -0.20 3.75 6.06
N LEU A 125 0.71 3.22 6.89
CA LEU A 125 0.35 2.30 7.97
C LEU A 125 -0.31 3.00 9.16
N GLY A 126 -0.02 4.29 9.39
CA GLY A 126 -0.60 5.08 10.46
C GLY A 126 -2.13 5.04 10.53
N PRO A 127 -2.88 5.44 9.49
CA PRO A 127 -4.35 5.40 9.51
C PRO A 127 -4.89 3.98 9.65
N MET A 128 -4.25 2.99 9.04
CA MET A 128 -4.63 1.59 9.21
C MET A 128 -4.46 1.13 10.67
N MET A 129 -3.35 1.52 11.31
CA MET A 129 -3.09 1.21 12.71
C MET A 129 -4.13 1.86 13.62
N GLU A 130 -4.41 3.14 13.41
CA GLU A 130 -5.41 3.90 14.18
C GLU A 130 -6.83 3.31 14.01
N GLU A 131 -7.20 2.91 12.80
CA GLU A 131 -8.49 2.28 12.56
C GLU A 131 -8.60 0.92 13.25
N ASN A 132 -7.54 0.10 13.20
CA ASN A 132 -7.51 -1.18 13.89
C ASN A 132 -7.48 -1.01 15.41
N LEU A 133 -6.77 -0.01 15.93
CA LEU A 133 -6.76 0.36 17.34
C LEU A 133 -8.17 0.78 17.81
N ARG A 134 -8.83 1.65 17.05
CA ARG A 134 -10.20 2.08 17.30
C ARG A 134 -11.17 0.91 17.27
N ARG A 135 -11.09 0.03 16.27
CA ARG A 135 -11.90 -1.20 16.18
C ARG A 135 -11.68 -2.10 17.39
N ALA A 136 -10.43 -2.29 17.82
CA ALA A 136 -10.11 -3.06 19.01
C ALA A 136 -10.69 -2.44 20.30
N MET A 137 -10.58 -1.11 20.47
CA MET A 137 -11.16 -0.40 21.62
C MET A 137 -12.69 -0.44 21.64
N LEU A 138 -13.34 -0.32 20.48
CA LEU A 138 -14.81 -0.47 20.35
C LEU A 138 -15.27 -1.88 20.72
N LEU A 139 -14.56 -2.91 20.27
CA LEU A 139 -14.85 -4.31 20.63
C LEU A 139 -14.62 -4.58 22.12
N SER A 140 -13.68 -3.85 22.72
CA SER A 140 -13.30 -3.90 24.14
C SER A 140 -14.18 -3.03 25.05
N ARG A 141 -15.21 -2.35 24.51
CA ARG A 141 -16.03 -1.37 25.25
C ARG A 141 -15.20 -0.27 25.96
N GLY A 142 -14.04 0.08 25.41
CA GLY A 142 -13.18 1.14 25.94
C GLY A 142 -12.18 0.71 27.02
N ASP A 143 -12.08 -0.58 27.37
CA ASP A 143 -11.08 -1.04 28.35
C ASP A 143 -9.71 -1.30 27.67
N PRO A 144 -8.65 -0.52 27.97
CA PRO A 144 -7.31 -0.72 27.41
C PRO A 144 -6.58 -1.93 28.01
N THR A 145 -7.13 -2.54 29.07
CA THR A 145 -6.58 -3.74 29.72
C THR A 145 -6.65 -4.98 28.81
N VAL A 146 -7.44 -4.95 27.74
CA VAL A 146 -7.57 -6.08 26.78
C VAL A 146 -6.28 -6.38 26.02
N PHE A 147 -5.39 -5.40 25.87
CA PHE A 147 -4.06 -5.65 25.30
C PHE A 147 -3.18 -6.53 26.21
N PHE A 148 -3.45 -6.55 27.52
CA PHE A 148 -2.72 -7.36 28.50
C PHE A 148 -3.46 -8.65 28.88
N THR A 149 -4.80 -8.66 28.87
CA THR A 149 -5.58 -9.84 29.27
C THR A 149 -5.70 -10.88 28.16
N ARG A 150 -5.57 -10.51 26.87
CA ARG A 150 -5.50 -11.47 25.77
C ARG A 150 -4.07 -11.98 25.55
N PRO A 151 -3.80 -13.28 25.72
CA PRO A 151 -2.44 -13.84 25.60
C PRO A 151 -1.83 -13.66 24.20
N LEU A 152 -2.67 -13.63 23.14
CA LEU A 152 -2.24 -13.36 21.77
C LEU A 152 -1.82 -11.89 21.55
N SER A 153 -2.56 -10.93 22.11
CA SER A 153 -2.24 -9.51 22.00
C SER A 153 -0.98 -9.16 22.78
N LEU A 154 -0.83 -9.71 23.98
CA LEU A 154 0.37 -9.55 24.80
C LEU A 154 1.60 -10.16 24.12
N GLY A 155 1.48 -11.35 23.53
CA GLY A 155 2.56 -11.97 22.77
C GLY A 155 3.02 -11.13 21.57
N LEU A 156 2.08 -10.58 20.80
CA LEU A 156 2.38 -9.68 19.68
C LEU A 156 3.02 -8.36 20.14
N LEU A 157 2.56 -7.81 21.26
CA LEU A 157 3.09 -6.56 21.81
C LEU A 157 4.53 -6.74 22.34
N ILE A 158 4.80 -7.86 23.01
CA ILE A 158 6.18 -8.24 23.40
C ILE A 158 7.05 -8.45 22.16
N ALA A 159 6.55 -9.15 21.12
CA ALA A 159 7.31 -9.36 19.89
C ALA A 159 7.60 -8.04 19.15
N ALA A 160 6.63 -7.12 19.11
CA ALA A 160 6.81 -5.79 18.53
C ALA A 160 7.84 -4.97 19.34
N ALA A 161 7.73 -4.95 20.66
CA ALA A 161 8.69 -4.28 21.54
C ALA A 161 10.10 -4.88 21.38
N ALA A 162 10.22 -6.21 21.31
CA ALA A 162 11.48 -6.90 21.06
C ALA A 162 12.07 -6.51 19.70
N MET A 163 11.26 -6.47 18.63
CA MET A 163 11.72 -6.02 17.30
C MET A 163 12.19 -4.56 17.31
N VAL A 164 11.46 -3.66 17.98
CA VAL A 164 11.86 -2.25 18.10
C VAL A 164 13.18 -2.14 18.85
N VAL A 165 13.36 -2.88 19.94
CA VAL A 165 14.62 -2.91 20.71
C VAL A 165 15.76 -3.48 19.87
N ILE A 166 15.54 -4.59 19.16
CA ILE A 166 16.51 -5.20 18.25
C ILE A 166 16.95 -4.22 17.16
N VAL A 167 16.01 -3.50 16.53
CA VAL A 167 16.29 -2.53 15.46
C VAL A 167 16.89 -1.22 15.98
N ALA A 168 16.53 -0.78 17.19
CA ALA A 168 17.07 0.41 17.84
C ALA A 168 18.50 0.20 18.37
N LEU A 169 18.89 -1.05 18.68
CA LEU A 169 20.25 -1.38 19.09
C LEU A 169 21.25 -1.08 17.96
N PRO A 170 22.28 -0.25 18.23
CA PRO A 170 23.21 0.24 17.20
C PRO A 170 24.05 -0.86 16.55
N ASN A 171 24.14 -2.05 17.16
CA ASN A 171 24.88 -3.19 16.63
C ASN A 171 24.30 -3.78 15.34
N ILE A 172 23.00 -3.58 15.05
CA ILE A 172 22.38 -4.05 13.80
C ILE A 172 22.44 -2.99 12.69
N LYS A 173 22.49 -1.70 13.07
CA LYS A 173 22.73 -0.61 12.10
C LYS A 173 24.07 -0.77 11.37
N LYS A 174 25.12 -1.20 12.07
CA LYS A 174 26.44 -1.50 11.46
C LYS A 174 26.41 -2.66 10.45
N LYS A 175 25.60 -3.70 10.66
CA LYS A 175 25.48 -4.81 9.70
C LYS A 175 24.65 -4.46 8.47
N ARG A 176 23.66 -3.56 8.58
CA ARG A 176 22.93 -3.03 7.42
C ARG A 176 23.85 -2.23 6.49
N GLU A 177 24.76 -1.44 7.02
CA GLU A 177 25.71 -0.65 6.21
C GLU A 177 26.65 -1.56 5.39
N VAL A 178 27.05 -2.72 5.94
CA VAL A 178 27.89 -3.70 5.23
C VAL A 178 27.09 -4.48 4.18
N ALA A 179 25.84 -4.88 4.47
CA ALA A 179 25.03 -5.65 3.53
C ALA A 179 24.55 -4.84 2.31
N PHE A 180 24.42 -3.51 2.43
CA PHE A 180 24.07 -2.63 1.31
C PHE A 180 25.28 -2.18 0.47
N GLN A 181 26.52 -2.43 0.91
CA GLN A 181 27.73 -2.14 0.12
C GLN A 181 28.15 -3.28 -0.82
N GLU A 182 27.64 -4.50 -0.64
CA GLU A 182 28.00 -5.65 -1.51
C GLU A 182 27.25 -5.68 -2.86
N VAL A 183 26.40 -4.68 -3.15
CA VAL A 183 25.69 -4.55 -4.43
C VAL A 183 26.00 -3.19 -5.07
N THR A 184 27.28 -2.94 -5.33
CA THR A 184 27.75 -1.92 -6.29
C THR A 184 28.83 -2.55 -7.15
#